data_AF-A0A9E4E1R8-F1
#
_entry.id   AF-A0A9E4E1R8-F1
#
_cell.length_a   1.000
_cell.length_b   1.000
_cell.length_c   1.000
_cell.angle_alpha   90.00
_cell.angle_beta   90.00
_cell.angle_gamma   90.00
#
_symmetry.space_group_name_H-M   'P 1'
#
loop_
_entity.id
_entity.type
_entity.pdbx_description
1 polymer ?
#
loop_
_entity_poly.entity_id
_entity_poly.type
_entity_poly.pdbx_seq_one_letter_code
_entity_poly.pdbx_strand_id
1 'polypeptide(L)'
;MKNFTAGTYKQQREYKSFSPSFVNRLAWENPQIDLLIEQSANLLGELKAYAGIAPDVNFSVPMSIAKEAIDSNLIEGTNTALDEVVLPQLEIPPIRRDDWQEIQNYIEAMNFSIAKCKKYTSALHFLNRNSI
;
A
#
# COMPACT_ATOMS: atom_id res chain seq x y z
N MET A 1 17.43 21.42 4.45
CA MET A 1 18.32 20.47 3.73
C MET A 1 19.63 21.04 3.13
N LYS A 2 20.01 22.32 3.34
CA LYS A 2 21.06 22.98 2.54
C LYS A 2 22.50 22.41 2.60
N ASN A 3 22.81 21.44 3.48
CA ASN A 3 24.16 20.84 3.64
C ASN A 3 24.14 19.30 3.78
N PHE A 4 23.20 18.59 3.13
CA PHE A 4 23.17 17.12 3.21
C PHE A 4 24.27 16.48 2.35
N THR A 5 25.19 15.75 2.99
CA THR A 5 26.18 14.91 2.30
C THR A 5 25.61 13.50 2.18
N ALA A 6 25.37 13.02 0.95
CA ALA A 6 24.71 11.73 0.69
C ALA A 6 25.51 10.48 1.10
N GLY A 7 26.82 10.64 1.34
CA GLY A 7 27.71 9.54 1.70
C GLY A 7 29.15 9.83 1.32
N THR A 8 30.00 8.82 1.46
CA THR A 8 31.43 8.89 1.16
C THR A 8 31.90 7.62 0.49
N TYR A 9 32.88 7.71 -0.41
CA TYR A 9 33.56 6.53 -0.94
C TYR A 9 34.54 5.98 0.09
N LYS A 10 34.35 4.73 0.49
CA LYS A 10 35.25 4.02 1.40
C LYS A 10 36.04 2.97 0.62
N GLN A 11 37.34 2.92 0.90
CA GLN A 11 38.20 1.86 0.38
C GLN A 11 37.81 0.54 1.07
N GLN A 12 37.36 -0.42 0.27
CA GLN A 12 37.28 -1.83 0.63
C GLN A 12 38.55 -2.53 0.15
N ARG A 13 38.71 -3.82 0.49
CA ARG A 13 39.95 -4.57 0.21
C ARG A 13 40.45 -4.39 -1.23
N GLU A 14 39.57 -4.60 -2.22
CA GLU A 14 39.97 -4.58 -3.64
C GLU A 14 39.29 -3.48 -4.46
N TYR A 15 38.31 -2.78 -3.90
CA TYR A 15 37.54 -1.75 -4.61
C TYR A 15 37.11 -0.61 -3.70
N LYS A 16 36.75 0.54 -4.26
CA LYS A 16 36.07 1.61 -3.51
C LYS A 16 34.57 1.46 -3.63
N SER A 17 33.88 1.40 -2.50
CA SER A 17 32.41 1.35 -2.43
C SER A 17 31.86 2.65 -1.90
N PHE A 18 30.76 3.16 -2.48
CA PHE A 18 30.02 4.27 -1.88
C PHE A 18 29.31 3.79 -0.61
N SER A 19 29.58 4.45 0.51
CA SER A 19 28.92 4.22 1.80
C SER A 19 27.95 5.39 2.03
N PRO A 20 26.63 5.16 1.91
CA PRO A 20 25.64 6.19 2.14
C PRO A 20 25.68 6.67 3.60
N SER A 21 25.40 7.94 3.81
CA SER A 21 25.16 8.49 5.15
C SER A 21 23.72 8.19 5.59
N PHE A 22 23.48 8.08 6.89
CA PHE A 22 22.11 7.94 7.39
C PHE A 22 21.31 9.20 7.07
N VAL A 23 20.17 9.02 6.40
CA VAL A 23 19.15 10.06 6.25
C VAL A 23 18.35 10.15 7.56
N ASN A 24 19.00 10.57 8.66
CA ASN A 24 18.34 10.66 9.98
C ASN A 24 17.87 12.09 10.30
N ARG A 25 17.30 12.80 9.31
CA ARG A 25 16.72 14.13 9.52
C ARG A 25 15.39 14.24 8.78
N LEU A 26 14.43 13.43 9.23
CA LEU A 26 13.00 13.68 8.99
C LEU A 26 12.50 14.70 10.04
N ALA A 27 13.17 15.85 10.13
CA ALA A 27 12.65 16.98 10.87
C ALA A 27 11.94 17.84 9.83
N TRP A 28 10.62 17.75 9.80
CA TRP A 28 9.82 18.61 8.93
C TRP A 28 10.04 20.06 9.37
N GLU A 29 10.30 20.96 8.43
CA GLU A 29 10.50 22.39 8.76
C GLU A 29 9.19 23.03 9.24
N ASN A 30 8.04 22.40 8.97
CA ASN A 30 6.72 22.86 9.39
C ASN A 30 6.18 21.99 10.54
N PRO A 31 6.02 22.53 11.77
CA PRO A 31 5.50 21.78 12.92
C PRO A 31 4.04 21.32 12.75
N GLN A 32 3.29 21.88 11.79
CA GLN A 32 1.95 21.37 11.44
C GLN A 32 1.99 19.95 10.86
N ILE A 33 3.12 19.55 10.26
CA ILE A 33 3.24 18.19 9.70
C ILE A 33 3.24 17.15 10.83
N ASP A 34 3.89 17.43 11.96
CA ASP A 34 3.90 16.52 13.11
C ASP A 34 2.49 16.35 13.69
N LEU A 35 1.72 17.44 13.78
CA LEU A 35 0.32 17.41 14.21
C LEU A 35 -0.56 16.57 13.26
N LEU A 36 -0.39 16.73 11.93
CA LEU A 36 -1.12 15.95 10.93
C LEU A 36 -0.73 14.47 10.94
N ILE A 37 0.53 14.14 11.22
CA ILE A 37 0.99 12.75 11.37
C ILE A 37 0.34 12.12 12.61
N GLU A 38 0.29 12.83 13.73
CA GLU A 38 -0.37 12.35 14.95
C GLU A 38 -1.87 12.11 14.72
N GLN A 39 -2.56 13.05 14.08
CA GLN A 39 -3.97 12.90 13.70
C GLN A 39 -4.18 11.70 12.76
N SER A 40 -3.32 11.54 11.76
CA SER A 40 -3.38 10.41 10.83
C SER A 40 -3.16 9.07 11.54
N ALA A 41 -2.22 9.01 12.49
CA ALA A 41 -1.97 7.81 13.28
C ALA A 41 -3.18 7.45 14.16
N ASN A 42 -3.84 8.44 14.75
CA ASN A 42 -5.06 8.24 15.54
C ASN A 42 -6.21 7.69 14.68
N LEU A 43 -6.49 8.32 13.53
CA LEU A 43 -7.52 7.86 12.60
C LEU A 43 -7.26 6.45 12.07
N LEU A 44 -6.00 6.12 11.79
CA LEU A 44 -5.61 4.76 11.39
C LEU A 44 -5.84 3.74 12.52
N GLY A 45 -5.57 4.14 13.77
CA GLY A 45 -5.86 3.34 14.96
C GLY A 45 -7.36 3.08 15.14
N GLU A 46 -8.20 4.11 14.96
CA GLU A 46 -9.65 3.98 14.98
C GLU A 46 -10.16 3.04 13.88
N LEU A 47 -9.69 3.22 12.64
CA LEU A 47 -10.02 2.32 11.53
C LEU A 47 -9.67 0.87 11.84
N LYS A 48 -8.49 0.62 12.42
CA LYS A 48 -8.07 -0.71 12.84
C LYS A 48 -9.00 -1.30 13.90
N ALA A 49 -9.46 -0.49 14.86
CA ALA A 49 -10.41 -0.92 15.87
C ALA A 49 -11.76 -1.30 15.23
N TYR A 50 -12.29 -0.47 14.33
CA TYR A 50 -13.52 -0.77 13.59
C TYR A 50 -13.41 -2.02 12.73
N ALA A 51 -12.29 -2.22 12.04
CA ALA A 51 -12.04 -3.41 11.24
C ALA A 51 -12.06 -4.71 12.08
N GLY A 52 -11.68 -4.63 13.36
CA GLY A 52 -11.77 -5.76 14.29
C GLY A 52 -13.18 -6.11 14.75
N ILE A 53 -14.14 -5.18 14.60
CA ILE A 53 -15.55 -5.33 14.99
C ILE A 53 -16.42 -5.67 13.75
N ALA A 54 -15.85 -5.62 12.55
CA ALA A 54 -16.58 -5.84 11.30
C ALA A 54 -17.29 -7.21 11.29
N PRO A 55 -18.56 -7.25 10.83
CA PRO A 55 -19.46 -8.40 11.04
C PRO A 55 -19.02 -9.67 10.30
N ASP A 56 -18.44 -9.55 9.11
CA ASP A 56 -17.82 -10.66 8.40
C ASP A 56 -16.68 -10.17 7.50
N VAL A 57 -15.46 -10.54 7.86
CA VAL A 57 -14.23 -10.22 7.12
C VAL A 57 -14.26 -10.77 5.70
N ASN A 58 -14.98 -11.87 5.47
CA ASN A 58 -15.14 -12.49 4.15
C ASN A 58 -16.02 -11.68 3.21
N PHE A 59 -16.85 -10.77 3.73
CA PHE A 59 -17.66 -9.85 2.93
C PHE A 59 -17.06 -8.45 2.89
N SER A 60 -16.62 -7.93 4.04
CA SER A 60 -16.10 -6.57 4.14
C SER A 60 -14.79 -6.36 3.38
N VAL A 61 -13.87 -7.34 3.38
CA VAL A 61 -12.58 -7.18 2.69
C VAL A 61 -12.73 -7.17 1.17
N PRO A 62 -13.41 -8.14 0.52
CA PRO A 62 -13.60 -8.10 -0.92
C PRO A 62 -14.33 -6.83 -1.38
N MET A 63 -15.34 -6.39 -0.63
CA MET A 63 -16.09 -5.18 -0.95
C MET A 63 -15.26 -3.91 -0.83
N SER A 64 -14.41 -3.80 0.20
CA SER A 64 -13.49 -2.68 0.34
C SER A 64 -12.44 -2.65 -0.79
N ILE A 65 -11.91 -3.80 -1.20
CA ILE A 65 -10.97 -3.88 -2.33
C ILE A 65 -11.67 -3.46 -3.63
N ALA A 66 -12.89 -3.95 -3.87
CA ALA A 66 -13.68 -3.57 -5.05
C ALA A 66 -13.96 -2.06 -5.10
N LYS A 67 -14.36 -1.47 -3.96
CA LYS A 67 -14.58 -0.03 -3.85
C LYS A 67 -13.29 0.76 -4.13
N GLU A 68 -12.19 0.38 -3.51
CA GLU A 68 -10.89 1.04 -3.73
C GLU A 68 -10.43 0.93 -5.19
N ALA A 69 -10.63 -0.24 -5.81
CA ALA A 69 -10.31 -0.43 -7.22
C ALA A 69 -11.12 0.53 -8.11
N ILE A 70 -12.42 0.70 -7.86
CA ILE A 70 -13.25 1.66 -8.59
C ILE A 70 -12.77 3.09 -8.36
N ASP A 71 -12.57 3.49 -7.10
CA ASP A 71 -12.14 4.85 -6.75
C ASP A 71 -10.77 5.19 -7.37
N SER A 72 -9.84 4.22 -7.38
CA SER A 72 -8.52 4.36 -8.02
C SER A 72 -8.63 4.47 -9.55
N ASN A 73 -9.38 3.57 -10.19
CA ASN A 73 -9.50 3.56 -11.65
C ASN A 73 -10.35 4.75 -12.15
N LEU A 74 -11.22 5.34 -11.31
CA LEU A 74 -11.93 6.58 -11.62
C LEU A 74 -10.98 7.77 -11.78
N ILE A 75 -9.89 7.82 -11.01
CA ILE A 75 -8.82 8.84 -11.16
C ILE A 75 -8.16 8.71 -12.54
N GLU A 76 -8.08 7.49 -13.06
CA GLU A 76 -7.48 7.17 -14.36
C GLU A 76 -8.47 7.33 -15.54
N GLY A 77 -9.75 7.60 -15.23
CA GLY A 77 -10.78 7.94 -16.21
C GLY A 77 -11.71 6.81 -16.61
N THR A 78 -11.61 5.64 -15.98
CA THR A 78 -12.59 4.56 -16.15
C THR A 78 -13.90 4.92 -15.45
N ASN A 79 -14.99 4.31 -15.90
CA ASN A 79 -16.28 4.46 -15.26
C ASN A 79 -16.96 3.10 -15.13
N THR A 80 -16.77 2.45 -13.99
CA THR A 80 -17.41 1.18 -13.64
C THR A 80 -18.12 1.31 -12.32
N ALA A 81 -19.35 0.81 -12.27
CA ALA A 81 -20.14 0.85 -11.05
C ALA A 81 -19.88 -0.40 -10.19
N LEU A 82 -20.14 -0.29 -8.89
CA LEU A 82 -19.81 -1.34 -7.91
C LEU A 82 -20.62 -2.63 -8.10
N ASP A 83 -21.85 -2.51 -8.60
CA ASP A 83 -22.69 -3.64 -9.00
C ASP A 83 -22.11 -4.38 -10.21
N GLU A 84 -21.47 -3.69 -11.14
CA GLU A 84 -20.83 -4.31 -12.30
C GLU A 84 -19.60 -5.15 -11.93
N VAL A 85 -18.89 -4.76 -10.87
CA VAL A 85 -17.70 -5.50 -10.40
C VAL A 85 -18.04 -6.92 -9.94
N VAL A 86 -19.26 -7.13 -9.42
CA VAL A 86 -19.71 -8.45 -8.96
C VAL A 86 -20.38 -9.29 -10.05
N LEU A 87 -20.64 -8.70 -11.23
CA LEU A 87 -21.24 -9.42 -12.36
C LEU A 87 -20.18 -10.22 -13.13
N PRO A 88 -20.57 -11.37 -13.71
CA PRO A 88 -19.70 -12.07 -14.65
C PRO A 88 -19.53 -11.25 -15.93
N GLN A 89 -18.35 -11.33 -16.55
CA GLN A 89 -18.00 -10.59 -17.78
C GLN A 89 -19.03 -10.72 -18.91
N LEU A 90 -19.73 -11.86 -19.00
CA LEU A 90 -20.75 -12.11 -20.02
C LEU A 90 -21.94 -11.15 -19.89
N GLU A 91 -22.25 -10.72 -18.67
CA GLU A 91 -23.33 -9.77 -18.36
C GLU A 91 -22.87 -8.31 -18.49
N ILE A 92 -21.58 -8.07 -18.75
CA ILE A 92 -21.03 -6.74 -19.01
C ILE A 92 -21.16 -6.39 -20.50
N PRO A 93 -21.72 -5.22 -20.84
CA PRO A 93 -21.77 -4.73 -22.21
C PRO A 93 -20.38 -4.70 -22.84
N PRO A 94 -20.19 -5.15 -24.10
CA PRO A 94 -18.87 -5.25 -24.73
C PRO A 94 -18.03 -3.97 -24.65
N ILE A 95 -18.66 -2.80 -24.78
CA ILE A 95 -18.00 -1.48 -24.71
C ILE A 95 -17.40 -1.14 -23.33
N ARG A 96 -17.85 -1.83 -22.27
CA ARG A 96 -17.39 -1.61 -20.88
C ARG A 96 -16.51 -2.73 -20.35
N ARG A 97 -16.24 -3.76 -21.17
CA ARG A 97 -15.47 -4.93 -20.73
C ARG A 97 -14.01 -4.61 -20.46
N ASP A 98 -13.46 -3.60 -21.13
CA ASP A 98 -12.08 -3.16 -20.92
C ASP A 98 -11.94 -2.53 -19.53
N ASP A 99 -12.77 -1.53 -19.19
CA ASP A 99 -12.84 -0.92 -17.85
C ASP A 99 -13.11 -1.96 -16.75
N TRP A 100 -14.05 -2.88 -16.99
CA TRP A 100 -14.36 -3.95 -16.05
C TRP A 100 -13.14 -4.86 -15.83
N GLN A 101 -12.42 -5.22 -16.91
CA GLN A 101 -11.23 -6.07 -16.83
C GLN A 101 -10.11 -5.38 -16.07
N GLU A 102 -9.95 -4.07 -16.21
CA GLU A 102 -8.96 -3.29 -15.46
C GLU A 102 -9.19 -3.35 -13.95
N ILE A 103 -10.45 -3.24 -13.52
CA ILE A 103 -10.82 -3.39 -12.11
C ILE A 103 -10.59 -4.81 -11.62
N GLN A 104 -10.95 -5.84 -12.39
CA GLN A 104 -10.65 -7.22 -12.00
C GLN A 104 -9.14 -7.45 -11.85
N ASN A 105 -8.33 -6.92 -12.77
CA ASN A 105 -6.88 -7.00 -12.69
C ASN A 105 -6.34 -6.31 -11.42
N TYR A 106 -6.89 -5.15 -11.05
CA TYR A 106 -6.52 -4.46 -9.81
C TYR A 106 -6.85 -5.31 -8.57
N ILE A 107 -8.07 -5.87 -8.51
CA ILE A 107 -8.52 -6.73 -7.41
C ILE A 107 -7.62 -7.97 -7.30
N GLU A 108 -7.30 -8.62 -8.42
CA GLU A 108 -6.38 -9.77 -8.46
C GLU A 108 -4.98 -9.41 -7.96
N ALA A 109 -4.43 -8.29 -8.44
CA ALA A 109 -3.10 -7.80 -8.03
C ALA A 109 -3.04 -7.49 -6.52
N MET A 110 -4.10 -6.88 -5.98
CA MET A 110 -4.20 -6.57 -4.55
C MET A 110 -4.30 -7.84 -3.70
N ASN A 111 -5.15 -8.79 -4.09
CA ASN A 111 -5.28 -10.08 -3.41
C ASN A 111 -3.96 -10.87 -3.45
N PHE A 112 -3.29 -10.90 -4.60
CA PHE A 112 -1.97 -11.50 -4.74
C PHE A 112 -0.95 -10.86 -3.79
N SER A 113 -0.92 -9.52 -3.74
CA SER A 113 -0.01 -8.77 -2.87
C SER A 113 -0.28 -9.02 -1.40
N ILE A 114 -1.55 -9.05 -0.96
CA ILE A 114 -1.94 -9.40 0.41
C ILE A 114 -1.46 -10.80 0.78
N ALA A 115 -1.68 -11.78 -0.11
CA ALA A 115 -1.23 -13.16 0.11
C ALA A 115 0.30 -13.26 0.23
N LYS A 116 1.04 -12.53 -0.62
CA LYS A 116 2.50 -12.45 -0.54
C LYS A 116 2.98 -11.74 0.72
N CYS A 117 2.36 -10.63 1.11
CA CYS A 117 2.69 -9.92 2.34
C CYS A 117 2.53 -10.81 3.57
N LYS A 118 1.46 -11.60 3.68
CA LYS A 118 1.31 -12.57 4.79
C LYS A 118 2.49 -13.56 4.85
N LYS A 119 2.98 -14.02 3.70
CA LYS A 119 4.15 -14.90 3.60
C LYS A 119 5.44 -14.20 4.05
N TYR A 120 5.69 -12.98 3.57
CA TYR A 120 6.94 -12.26 3.85
C TYR A 120 6.97 -11.57 5.21
N THR A 121 5.86 -11.06 5.73
CA THR A 121 5.78 -10.48 7.08
C THR A 121 6.13 -11.53 8.14
N SER A 122 5.69 -12.77 7.94
CA SER A 122 6.06 -13.90 8.80
C SER A 122 7.57 -14.17 8.75
N ALA A 123 8.18 -14.07 7.56
CA ALA A 123 9.63 -14.23 7.38
C ALA A 123 10.43 -13.05 7.96
N LEU A 124 9.97 -11.81 7.78
CA LEU A 124 10.60 -10.60 8.32
C LEU A 124 10.57 -10.59 9.86
N HIS A 125 9.44 -11.00 10.46
CA HIS A 125 9.32 -11.20 11.89
C HIS A 125 10.27 -12.28 12.41
N PHE A 126 10.48 -13.36 11.65
CA PHE A 126 11.43 -14.42 11.99
C PHE A 126 12.89 -13.95 11.92
N LEU A 127 13.25 -13.13 10.92
CA LEU A 127 14.59 -12.56 10.78
C LEU A 127 14.92 -11.58 11.91
N ASN A 128 13.96 -10.74 12.32
CA ASN A 128 14.15 -9.81 13.44
C ASN A 128 14.29 -10.49 14.81
N ARG A 129 13.79 -11.72 15.00
CA ARG A 129 14.00 -12.47 16.26
C ARG A 129 15.34 -13.20 16.35
N ASN A 130 16.00 -13.49 15.23
CA ASN A 130 17.29 -14.19 15.18
C ASN A 130 18.48 -13.23 15.02
N SER A 131 18.25 -11.92 15.14
CA SER A 131 19.28 -10.88 15.03
C SER A 131 19.64 -10.25 16.39
N ILE A 132 19.39 -10.98 17.50
CA ILE A 132 19.83 -10.63 18.86
C ILE A 132 20.90 -11.63 19.29
#